data_AF-A0A8S3TG33-F1
#
_entry.id   AF-A0A8S3TG33-F1
#
_cell.length_a   1.000
_cell.length_b   1.000
_cell.length_c   1.000
_cell.angle_alpha   90.00
_cell.angle_beta   90.00
_cell.angle_gamma   90.00
#
_symmetry.space_group_name_H-M   'P 1'
#
loop_
_entity.id
_entity.type
_entity.pdbx_description
1 polymer ?
#
loop_
_entity_poly.entity_id
_entity_poly.type
_entity_poly.pdbx_seq_one_letter_code
_entity_poly.pdbx_strand_id
1 'polypeptide(L)'
;MPVKVNHISVAALVDSGSSINIISKSFYDSLPDTCKTSICSVSEKIVLANNQSVNIVGKCTVKIQVPQGKHWIHTYILTQSSHPLILGTSYLISKKIVLDFSSLSVSNKTAKVKLQKHVTVDPNSELLIWGKVANFILQGQTGMCQNSSHLLKSGLLISKAVVTVNSHKTVPIKLLNPTNDQIFISRGDIIASFEPFTEDYMLINADEKGKHFVQNVQLDKSSHTSGEETESKFLSNFELPKHLSTDEQRKISQFLIQYKDLFVTDENPRLGYTELVKHNICLKPDFKPKHQQPYRLSPDKKNVLRDHLDELLKQGYFTGSRNGRYTDY
;
A
#
# COMPACT_ATOMS: atom_id res chain seq x y z
N MET A 1 -2.25 -8.19 15.38
CA MET A 1 -1.96 -9.09 16.52
C MET A 1 -1.52 -8.29 17.76
N PRO A 2 -2.05 -8.55 18.96
CA PRO A 2 -1.58 -7.93 20.19
C PRO A 2 -0.15 -8.39 20.55
N VAL A 3 0.74 -7.43 20.75
CA VAL A 3 2.13 -7.67 21.18
C VAL A 3 2.44 -6.77 22.38
N LYS A 4 3.11 -7.33 23.39
CA LYS A 4 3.62 -6.58 24.54
C LYS A 4 5.12 -6.34 24.39
N VAL A 5 5.56 -5.10 24.58
CA VAL A 5 6.97 -4.75 24.71
C VAL A 5 7.15 -4.12 26.08
N ASN A 6 7.77 -4.87 26.99
CA ASN A 6 7.76 -4.57 28.43
C ASN A 6 6.32 -4.36 28.97
N HIS A 7 5.98 -3.15 29.41
CA HIS A 7 4.65 -2.78 29.93
C HIS A 7 3.72 -2.19 28.86
N ILE A 8 4.19 -1.98 27.63
CA ILE A 8 3.43 -1.33 26.56
C ILE A 8 2.78 -2.40 25.68
N SER A 9 1.47 -2.29 25.47
CA SER A 9 0.70 -3.18 24.59
C SER A 9 0.34 -2.47 23.27
N VAL A 10 0.82 -3.02 22.16
CA VAL A 10 0.73 -2.50 20.80
C VAL A 10 -0.02 -3.48 19.89
N ALA A 11 -0.77 -2.95 18.92
CA ALA A 11 -1.28 -3.75 17.80
C ALA A 11 -0.16 -3.85 16.76
N ALA A 12 0.50 -5.01 16.70
CA ALA A 12 1.44 -5.29 15.62
C ALA A 12 0.68 -5.72 14.37
N LEU A 13 1.07 -5.19 13.22
CA LEU A 13 0.64 -5.72 11.93
C LEU A 13 1.36 -7.05 11.69
N VAL A 14 0.62 -8.09 11.34
CA VAL A 14 1.19 -9.37 10.90
C VAL A 14 1.08 -9.38 9.40
N ASP A 15 2.22 -9.40 8.71
CA ASP A 15 2.26 -9.11 7.28
C ASP A 15 3.11 -10.15 6.54
N SER A 16 2.46 -10.98 5.72
CA SER A 16 3.15 -11.93 4.84
C SER A 16 3.78 -11.24 3.61
N GLY A 17 3.38 -10.00 3.31
CA GLY A 17 3.93 -9.19 2.22
C GLY A 17 5.25 -8.49 2.59
N SER A 18 5.61 -8.45 3.87
CA SER A 18 6.91 -7.91 4.31
C SER A 18 7.91 -9.02 4.61
N SER A 19 9.11 -8.96 4.04
CA SER A 19 10.17 -9.95 4.33
C SER A 19 10.88 -9.72 5.66
N ILE A 20 10.68 -8.56 6.29
CA ILE A 20 11.37 -8.14 7.51
C ILE A 20 10.42 -7.63 8.59
N ASN A 21 10.90 -7.55 9.82
CA ASN A 21 10.18 -6.86 10.88
C ASN A 21 10.57 -5.39 10.92
N ILE A 22 9.61 -4.52 11.18
CA ILE A 22 9.79 -3.07 11.21
C ILE A 22 9.28 -2.53 12.54
N ILE A 23 10.02 -1.58 13.09
CA ILE A 23 9.57 -0.77 14.22
C ILE A 23 9.58 0.70 13.81
N SER A 24 8.54 1.46 14.17
CA SER A 24 8.56 2.90 13.94
C SER A 24 9.57 3.57 14.89
N LYS A 25 10.26 4.63 14.43
CA LYS A 25 11.20 5.39 15.26
C LYS A 25 10.51 5.93 16.52
N SER A 26 9.29 6.46 16.38
CA SER A 26 8.50 6.95 17.52
C SER A 26 8.20 5.85 18.55
N PHE A 27 7.93 4.63 18.11
CA PHE A 27 7.70 3.52 19.02
C PHE A 27 9.01 3.07 19.66
N TYR A 28 10.09 2.91 18.90
CA TYR A 28 11.43 2.62 19.41
C TYR A 28 11.87 3.63 20.48
N ASP A 29 11.70 4.93 20.23
CA ASP A 29 12.08 6.01 21.15
C ASP A 29 11.27 5.93 22.46
N SER A 30 10.03 5.44 22.42
CA SER A 30 9.18 5.24 23.60
C SER A 30 9.53 4.01 24.45
N LEU A 31 10.34 3.09 23.92
CA LEU A 31 10.71 1.85 24.61
C LEU A 31 11.86 2.07 25.61
N PRO A 32 11.83 1.44 26.80
CA PRO A 32 12.98 1.41 27.71
C PRO A 32 14.18 0.63 27.15
N ASP A 33 15.40 1.02 27.54
CA ASP A 33 16.64 0.35 27.11
C ASP A 33 16.73 -1.10 27.59
N THR A 34 16.01 -1.47 28.65
CA THR A 34 15.95 -2.85 29.15
C THR A 34 15.29 -3.85 28.17
N CYS A 35 14.54 -3.35 27.18
CA CYS A 35 13.82 -4.20 26.21
C CYS A 35 14.21 -3.95 24.75
N LYS A 36 15.25 -3.15 24.49
CA LYS A 36 15.74 -2.86 23.14
C LYS A 36 17.26 -2.75 23.13
N THR A 37 17.90 -3.02 22.00
CA THR A 37 19.30 -2.65 21.80
C THR A 37 19.41 -1.24 21.22
N SER A 38 20.59 -0.64 21.37
CA SER A 38 20.96 0.58 20.65
C SER A 38 20.84 0.38 19.13
N ILE A 39 20.61 1.48 18.42
CA ILE A 39 20.50 1.50 16.97
C ILE A 39 21.86 1.15 16.36
N CYS A 40 21.87 0.16 15.47
CA CYS A 40 23.01 -0.18 14.63
C CYS A 40 22.78 0.39 13.23
N SER A 41 23.64 1.30 12.79
CA SER A 41 23.57 1.89 11.45
C SER A 41 23.79 0.83 10.38
N VAL A 42 23.01 0.90 9.31
CA VAL A 42 23.14 0.00 8.15
C VAL A 42 23.08 0.75 6.84
N SER A 43 23.84 0.27 5.87
CA SER A 43 23.88 0.80 4.49
C SER A 43 22.86 0.14 3.56
N GLU A 44 22.08 -0.80 4.08
CA GLU A 44 21.06 -1.52 3.32
C GLU A 44 19.91 -0.57 2.94
N LYS A 45 19.38 -0.73 1.73
CA LYS A 45 18.15 -0.05 1.30
C LYS A 45 16.97 -1.00 1.46
N ILE A 46 15.88 -0.43 1.96
CA ILE A 46 14.59 -1.11 2.07
C ILE A 46 13.75 -0.69 0.86
N VAL A 47 13.25 -1.67 0.11
CA VAL A 47 12.32 -1.44 -0.99
C VAL A 47 10.90 -1.70 -0.48
N LEU A 48 10.02 -0.74 -0.68
CA LEU A 48 8.61 -0.86 -0.36
C LEU A 48 7.89 -1.69 -1.44
N ALA A 49 6.69 -2.18 -1.13
CA ALA A 49 5.84 -2.85 -2.12
C ALA A 49 5.43 -1.97 -3.33
N ASN A 50 5.68 -0.65 -3.29
CA ASN A 50 5.50 0.25 -4.43
C ASN A 50 6.81 0.55 -5.21
N ASN A 51 7.85 -0.28 -5.03
CA ASN A 51 9.20 -0.14 -5.60
C ASN A 51 9.97 1.13 -5.21
N GLN A 52 9.51 1.88 -4.20
CA GLN A 52 10.26 3.03 -3.68
C GLN A 52 11.26 2.60 -2.61
N SER A 53 12.43 3.24 -2.59
CA SER A 53 13.41 3.07 -1.51
C SER A 53 13.10 4.00 -0.33
N VAL A 54 13.13 3.48 0.90
CA VAL A 54 12.96 4.28 2.13
C VAL A 54 14.23 4.30 2.96
N ASN A 55 14.52 5.47 3.54
CA ASN A 55 15.63 5.66 4.46
C ASN A 55 15.41 4.91 5.77
N ILE A 56 16.31 3.97 6.06
CA ILE A 56 16.35 3.23 7.31
C ILE A 56 17.15 4.05 8.32
N VAL A 57 16.62 4.20 9.53
CA VAL A 57 17.36 4.85 10.64
C VAL A 57 18.46 3.91 11.15
N GLY A 58 18.16 2.61 11.18
CA GLY A 58 19.10 1.55 11.52
C GLY A 58 18.37 0.25 11.85
N LYS A 59 19.10 -0.69 12.45
CA LYS A 59 18.58 -1.95 12.98
C LYS A 59 18.62 -1.95 14.50
N CYS A 60 17.70 -2.66 15.13
CA CYS A 60 17.78 -2.99 16.54
C CYS A 60 17.15 -4.37 16.80
N THR A 61 17.39 -4.90 17.99
CA THR A 61 16.61 -6.01 18.53
C THR A 61 15.71 -5.52 19.64
N VAL A 62 14.48 -6.03 19.66
CA VAL A 62 13.47 -5.68 20.66
C VAL A 62 12.92 -6.95 21.28
N LYS A 63 12.76 -6.93 22.61
CA LYS A 63 12.16 -8.03 23.37
C LYS A 63 10.64 -7.90 23.36
N ILE A 64 9.98 -8.78 22.63
CA ILE A 64 8.53 -8.82 22.53
C ILE A 64 7.95 -9.98 23.33
N GLN A 65 6.69 -9.83 23.72
CA GLN A 65 5.85 -10.86 24.31
C GLN A 65 4.59 -11.00 23.46
N VAL A 66 4.41 -12.20 22.93
CA VAL A 66 3.25 -12.64 22.15
C VAL A 66 2.56 -13.80 22.91
N PRO A 67 1.39 -14.29 22.47
CA PRO A 67 0.73 -15.42 23.13
C PRO A 67 1.62 -16.66 23.30
N GLN A 68 2.52 -16.90 22.35
CA GLN A 68 3.46 -18.03 22.33
C GLN A 68 4.68 -17.86 23.27
N GLY A 69 4.82 -16.71 23.94
CA GLY A 69 5.90 -16.46 24.91
C GLY A 69 6.71 -15.19 24.64
N LYS A 70 7.86 -15.07 25.31
CA LYS A 70 8.77 -13.92 25.24
C LYS A 70 9.99 -14.25 24.39
N HIS A 71 10.38 -13.38 23.47
CA HIS A 71 11.60 -13.55 22.69
C HIS A 71 12.09 -12.23 22.10
N TRP A 72 13.36 -12.23 21.71
CA TRP A 72 13.97 -11.13 20.97
C TRP A 72 13.69 -11.28 19.48
N ILE A 73 13.36 -10.17 18.82
CA ILE A 73 13.23 -10.08 17.37
C ILE A 73 14.16 -9.03 16.81
N HIS A 74 14.71 -9.28 15.62
CA HIS A 74 15.44 -8.28 14.84
C HIS A 74 14.44 -7.41 14.08
N THR A 75 14.59 -6.10 14.17
CA THR A 75 13.71 -5.10 13.54
C THR A 75 14.51 -4.00 12.85
N TYR A 76 13.99 -3.51 11.74
CA TYR A 76 14.47 -2.31 11.07
C TYR A 76 13.70 -1.09 11.55
N ILE A 77 14.39 0.01 11.79
CA ILE A 77 13.79 1.24 12.32
C ILE A 77 13.47 2.16 11.14
N LEU A 78 12.20 2.49 10.97
CA LEU A 78 11.75 3.46 9.98
C LEU A 78 11.29 4.75 10.65
N THR A 79 11.65 5.89 10.05
CA THR A 79 11.24 7.21 10.55
C THR A 79 9.72 7.35 10.63
N GLN A 80 9.01 6.82 9.63
CA GLN A 80 7.55 6.78 9.58
C GLN A 80 7.08 5.39 9.12
N SER A 81 6.08 4.84 9.82
CA SER A 81 5.44 3.57 9.48
C SER A 81 3.95 3.65 9.81
N SER A 82 3.13 2.92 9.07
CA SER A 82 1.67 2.85 9.28
C SER A 82 1.32 2.25 10.64
N HIS A 83 2.14 1.32 11.14
CA HIS A 83 1.94 0.63 12.41
C HIS A 83 3.18 0.77 13.30
N PRO A 84 3.04 0.75 14.63
CA PRO A 84 4.22 0.89 15.51
C PRO A 84 5.18 -0.31 15.39
N LEU A 85 4.64 -1.50 15.10
CA LEU A 85 5.39 -2.73 14.88
C LEU A 85 4.76 -3.52 13.72
N ILE A 86 5.57 -3.93 12.75
CA ILE A 86 5.19 -4.84 11.67
C ILE A 86 6.03 -6.11 11.84
N LEU A 87 5.37 -7.26 11.84
CA LEU A 87 5.97 -8.58 11.93
C LEU A 87 5.88 -9.25 10.56
N GLY A 88 7.01 -9.26 9.85
CA GLY A 88 7.13 -9.81 8.52
C GLY A 88 7.37 -11.32 8.52
N THR A 89 7.56 -11.89 7.33
CA THR A 89 7.78 -13.33 7.13
C THR A 89 9.00 -13.86 7.86
N SER A 90 10.06 -13.05 8.04
CA SER A 90 11.21 -13.45 8.88
C SER A 90 10.80 -13.89 10.29
N TYR A 91 9.85 -13.18 10.91
CA TYR A 91 9.31 -13.57 12.20
C TYR A 91 8.35 -14.75 12.09
N LEU A 92 7.42 -14.70 11.14
CA LEU A 92 6.39 -15.72 10.95
C LEU A 92 6.99 -17.11 10.70
N ILE A 93 7.99 -17.19 9.82
CA ILE A 93 8.72 -18.43 9.51
C ILE A 93 9.47 -18.91 10.75
N SER A 94 10.20 -18.02 11.45
CA SER A 94 11.00 -18.40 12.62
C SER A 94 10.17 -18.99 13.76
N LYS A 95 8.89 -18.58 13.87
CA LYS A 95 7.96 -19.04 14.91
C LYS A 95 6.93 -20.04 14.39
N LYS A 96 7.04 -20.48 13.13
CA LYS A 96 6.10 -21.41 12.47
C LYS A 96 4.65 -20.97 12.65
N ILE A 97 4.40 -19.66 12.49
CA ILE A 97 3.07 -19.09 12.65
C ILE A 97 2.22 -19.51 11.45
N VAL A 98 1.10 -20.17 11.74
CA VAL A 98 0.05 -20.47 10.77
C VAL A 98 -0.97 -19.34 10.81
N LEU A 99 -1.20 -18.69 9.68
CA LEU A 99 -2.27 -17.72 9.52
C LEU A 99 -3.53 -18.47 9.12
N ASP A 100 -4.36 -18.78 10.11
CA ASP A 100 -5.66 -19.40 9.88
C ASP A 100 -6.72 -18.32 9.71
N PHE A 101 -7.14 -18.10 8.46
CA PHE A 101 -8.18 -17.14 8.09
C PHE A 101 -9.59 -17.74 8.22
N SER A 102 -9.74 -19.01 8.61
CA SER A 102 -11.06 -19.66 8.73
C SER A 102 -11.83 -19.22 9.99
N SER A 103 -11.13 -18.76 11.03
CA SER A 103 -11.70 -18.45 12.34
C SER A 103 -11.48 -16.98 12.76
N LEU A 104 -11.59 -16.04 11.83
CA LEU A 104 -11.36 -14.59 12.06
C LEU A 104 -12.44 -13.93 12.93
N SER A 105 -12.68 -14.43 14.14
CA SER A 105 -13.55 -13.77 15.10
C SER A 105 -12.74 -12.77 15.93
N VAL A 106 -12.74 -11.51 15.51
CA VAL A 106 -12.34 -10.40 16.40
C VAL A 106 -13.56 -9.98 17.20
N SER A 107 -13.50 -10.10 18.52
CA SER A 107 -14.60 -9.64 19.39
C SER A 107 -14.77 -8.13 19.23
N ASN A 108 -15.86 -7.72 18.59
CA ASN A 108 -16.22 -6.33 18.33
C ASN A 108 -16.68 -5.64 19.63
N LYS A 109 -15.73 -5.31 20.50
CA LYS A 109 -16.01 -4.53 21.72
C LYS A 109 -15.83 -3.06 21.41
N THR A 110 -16.94 -2.37 21.23
CA THR A 110 -16.97 -0.91 21.25
C THR A 110 -16.42 -0.41 22.58
N ALA A 111 -15.55 0.59 22.53
CA ALA A 111 -14.91 1.19 23.69
C ALA A 111 -15.48 2.60 23.94
N LYS A 112 -15.67 2.94 25.21
CA LYS A 112 -16.04 4.31 25.60
C LYS A 112 -14.81 5.21 25.50
N VAL A 113 -14.98 6.38 24.89
CA VAL A 113 -13.99 7.45 24.86
C VAL A 113 -14.33 8.47 25.95
N LYS A 114 -13.40 8.70 26.87
CA LYS A 114 -13.61 9.58 28.03
C LYS A 114 -12.81 10.86 27.95
N LEU A 115 -13.40 11.96 28.40
CA LEU A 115 -12.72 13.26 28.46
C LEU A 115 -11.61 13.28 29.52
N GLN A 116 -10.44 13.84 29.20
CA GLN A 116 -9.29 13.87 30.12
C GLN A 116 -9.26 15.08 31.06
N LYS A 117 -9.88 16.19 30.67
CA LYS A 117 -9.91 17.47 31.40
C LYS A 117 -11.27 18.11 31.21
N HIS A 118 -11.76 18.89 32.17
CA HIS A 118 -13.01 19.63 32.01
C HIS A 118 -12.92 20.55 30.79
N VAL A 119 -14.01 20.65 30.04
CA VAL A 119 -14.10 21.45 28.82
C VAL A 119 -15.44 22.15 28.78
N THR A 120 -15.41 23.40 28.35
CA THR A 120 -16.60 24.18 28.05
C THR A 120 -16.68 24.37 26.54
N VAL A 121 -17.84 24.11 25.96
CA VAL A 121 -18.10 24.28 24.52
C VAL A 121 -19.08 25.42 24.34
N ASP A 122 -18.64 26.48 23.67
CA ASP A 122 -19.46 27.68 23.46
C ASP A 122 -20.65 27.40 22.54
N PRO A 123 -21.73 28.20 22.63
CA PRO A 123 -22.85 28.11 21.72
C PRO A 123 -22.43 28.15 20.25
N ASN A 124 -23.12 27.40 19.39
CA ASN A 124 -22.94 27.42 17.94
C ASN A 124 -21.47 27.28 17.49
N SER A 125 -20.67 26.50 18.21
CA SER A 125 -19.23 26.38 18.02
C SER A 125 -18.75 24.94 17.86
N GLU A 126 -17.55 24.80 17.30
CA GLU A 126 -16.86 23.53 17.16
C GLU A 126 -15.56 23.52 17.98
N LEU A 127 -15.22 22.37 18.56
CA LEU A 127 -14.02 22.22 19.38
C LEU A 127 -13.31 20.88 19.13
N LEU A 128 -12.00 20.91 18.94
CA LEU A 128 -11.18 19.69 18.83
C LEU A 128 -10.57 19.34 20.19
N ILE A 129 -10.83 18.12 20.68
CA ILE A 129 -10.33 17.64 21.97
C ILE A 129 -9.73 16.24 21.87
N TRP A 130 -8.91 15.87 22.85
CA TRP A 130 -8.37 14.52 22.96
C TRP A 130 -9.17 13.69 23.97
N GLY A 131 -9.69 12.56 23.51
CA GLY A 131 -10.42 11.59 24.31
C GLY A 131 -9.61 10.35 24.63
N LYS A 132 -9.65 9.87 25.88
CA LYS A 132 -8.97 8.64 26.31
C LYS A 132 -9.80 7.42 25.99
N VAL A 133 -9.22 6.42 25.32
CA VAL A 133 -9.85 5.13 25.05
C VAL A 133 -9.61 4.14 26.20
N ALA A 134 -10.40 3.06 26.24
CA ALA A 134 -10.22 1.99 27.22
C ALA A 134 -8.87 1.27 27.06
N ASN A 135 -8.30 0.77 28.16
CA ASN A 135 -6.95 0.16 28.16
C ASN A 135 -6.82 -1.08 27.27
N PHE A 136 -7.92 -1.79 27.01
CA PHE A 136 -7.92 -2.96 26.12
C PHE A 136 -7.77 -2.57 24.64
N ILE A 137 -8.00 -1.31 24.28
CA ILE A 137 -7.74 -0.78 22.94
C ILE A 137 -6.23 -0.57 22.78
N LEU A 138 -5.67 -1.07 21.69
CA LEU A 138 -4.24 -1.10 21.46
C LEU A 138 -3.72 0.20 20.85
N GLN A 139 -2.45 0.53 21.12
CA GLN A 139 -1.81 1.66 20.43
C GLN A 139 -1.63 1.29 18.96
N GLY A 140 -1.85 2.26 18.06
CA GLY A 140 -1.84 2.05 16.62
C GLY A 140 -3.11 1.42 16.06
N GLN A 141 -4.07 1.05 16.91
CA GLN A 141 -5.35 0.53 16.45
C GLN A 141 -6.16 1.66 15.80
N THR A 142 -6.60 1.44 14.56
CA THR A 142 -7.48 2.34 13.83
C THR A 142 -8.93 1.92 14.01
N GLY A 143 -9.82 2.90 14.09
CA GLY A 143 -11.25 2.65 14.23
C GLY A 143 -12.07 3.91 14.00
N MET A 144 -13.38 3.78 14.11
CA MET A 144 -14.33 4.85 13.94
C MET A 144 -14.76 5.41 15.29
N CYS A 145 -14.63 6.72 15.48
CA CYS A 145 -15.30 7.42 16.57
C CYS A 145 -16.71 7.84 16.14
N GLN A 146 -17.69 7.56 16.99
CA GLN A 146 -19.10 7.83 16.75
C GLN A 146 -19.75 8.43 18.00
N ASN A 147 -20.90 9.07 17.82
CA ASN A 147 -21.67 9.63 18.93
C ASN A 147 -21.95 8.59 20.02
N SER A 148 -21.87 9.03 21.27
CA SER A 148 -22.37 8.24 22.39
C SER A 148 -23.76 8.71 22.78
N SER A 149 -24.60 7.80 23.26
CA SER A 149 -25.92 8.14 23.79
C SER A 149 -25.85 9.09 25.00
N HIS A 150 -24.74 9.08 25.74
CA HIS A 150 -24.50 10.01 26.84
C HIS A 150 -24.27 11.44 26.35
N LEU A 151 -23.46 11.61 25.29
CA LEU A 151 -23.16 12.92 24.74
C LEU A 151 -24.39 13.54 24.04
N LEU A 152 -25.18 12.72 23.34
CA LEU A 152 -26.41 13.21 22.70
C LEU A 152 -27.39 13.85 23.72
N LYS A 153 -27.43 13.34 24.95
CA LYS A 153 -28.26 13.91 26.02
C LYS A 153 -27.80 15.29 26.49
N SER A 154 -26.53 15.63 26.30
CA SER A 154 -26.01 16.96 26.62
C SER A 154 -26.24 17.96 25.47
N GLY A 155 -26.88 17.57 24.37
CA GLY A 155 -27.09 18.44 23.20
C GLY A 155 -25.87 18.60 22.30
N LEU A 156 -24.78 17.89 22.58
CA LEU A 156 -23.55 17.94 21.80
C LEU A 156 -23.52 16.85 20.73
N LEU A 157 -22.86 17.17 19.63
CA LEU A 157 -22.60 16.26 18.52
C LEU A 157 -21.11 16.05 18.35
N ILE A 158 -20.71 14.91 17.78
CA ILE A 158 -19.34 14.71 17.30
C ILE A 158 -19.32 14.45 15.81
N SER A 159 -18.23 14.85 15.16
CA SER A 159 -17.93 14.38 13.81
C SER A 159 -17.58 12.89 13.86
N LYS A 160 -18.31 12.07 13.10
CA LYS A 160 -17.96 10.67 12.88
C LYS A 160 -16.65 10.62 12.10
N ALA A 161 -15.61 10.04 12.69
CA ALA A 161 -14.25 10.14 12.16
C ALA A 161 -13.47 8.84 12.29
N VAL A 162 -12.69 8.53 11.26
CA VAL A 162 -11.66 7.49 11.31
C VAL A 162 -10.45 8.04 12.06
N VAL A 163 -10.03 7.35 13.11
CA VAL A 163 -8.94 7.78 13.97
C VAL A 163 -8.03 6.61 14.35
N THR A 164 -6.76 6.92 14.57
CA THR A 164 -5.76 5.97 15.06
C THR A 164 -5.35 6.32 16.49
N VAL A 165 -5.34 5.31 17.36
CA VAL A 165 -5.01 5.47 18.78
C VAL A 165 -3.52 5.76 18.95
N ASN A 166 -3.20 6.90 19.55
CA ASN A 166 -1.80 7.32 19.74
C ASN A 166 -1.11 6.62 20.93
N SER A 167 0.15 6.97 21.19
CA SER A 167 0.97 6.46 22.30
C SER A 167 0.38 6.74 23.69
N HIS A 168 -0.41 7.81 23.83
CA HIS A 168 -1.05 8.19 25.09
C HIS A 168 -2.42 7.53 25.30
N LYS A 169 -2.82 6.57 24.44
CA LYS A 169 -4.16 5.95 24.43
C LYS A 169 -5.26 6.99 24.28
N THR A 170 -5.02 7.99 23.43
CA THR A 170 -6.00 9.02 23.11
C THR A 170 -6.28 9.09 21.61
N VAL A 171 -7.47 9.56 21.27
CA VAL A 171 -7.93 9.83 19.90
C VAL A 171 -8.47 11.27 19.82
N PRO A 172 -8.31 11.95 18.68
CA PRO A 172 -8.90 13.26 18.47
C PRO A 172 -10.41 13.14 18.25
N ILE A 173 -11.19 14.02 18.86
CA ILE A 173 -12.64 14.12 18.72
C ILE A 173 -12.98 15.56 18.38
N LYS A 174 -13.73 15.77 17.30
CA LYS A 174 -14.30 17.07 16.95
C LYS A 174 -15.73 17.14 17.49
N LEU A 175 -15.94 17.97 18.50
CA LEU A 175 -17.24 18.29 19.08
C LEU A 175 -17.88 19.47 18.33
N LEU A 176 -19.20 19.43 18.25
CA LEU A 176 -20.06 20.52 17.80
C LEU A 176 -21.10 20.78 18.89
N ASN A 177 -21.19 22.03 19.33
CA ASN A 177 -22.31 22.53 20.10
C ASN A 177 -23.26 23.29 19.15
N PRO A 178 -24.36 22.66 18.71
CA PRO A 178 -25.37 23.31 17.87
C PRO A 178 -26.40 24.12 18.70
N THR A 179 -26.27 24.16 20.01
CA THR A 179 -27.22 24.83 20.89
C THR A 179 -26.85 26.30 21.07
N ASN A 180 -27.81 27.08 21.57
CA ASN A 180 -27.59 28.49 21.92
C ASN A 180 -27.00 28.68 23.33
N ASP A 181 -26.83 27.59 24.08
CA ASP A 181 -26.31 27.60 25.43
C ASP A 181 -24.90 27.04 25.49
N GLN A 182 -24.11 27.55 26.43
CA GLN A 182 -22.78 27.03 26.69
C GLN A 182 -22.91 25.69 27.43
N ILE A 183 -22.19 24.66 26.96
CA ILE A 183 -22.27 23.32 27.54
C ILE A 183 -20.96 22.98 28.24
N PHE A 184 -21.05 22.57 29.50
CA PHE A 184 -19.92 22.09 30.29
C PHE A 184 -19.85 20.56 30.29
N ILE A 185 -18.67 20.02 30.01
CA ILE A 185 -18.39 18.59 30.04
C ILE A 185 -17.34 18.32 31.11
N SER A 186 -17.64 17.38 32.01
CA SER A 186 -16.75 17.06 33.11
C SER A 186 -15.65 16.07 32.71
N ARG A 187 -14.50 16.17 33.39
CA ARG A 187 -13.45 15.14 33.28
C ARG A 187 -14.05 13.76 33.59
N GLY A 188 -13.80 12.80 32.70
CA GLY A 188 -14.28 11.42 32.83
C GLY A 188 -15.58 11.12 32.10
N ASP A 189 -16.30 12.15 31.64
CA ASP A 189 -17.53 11.98 30.86
C ASP A 189 -17.26 11.25 29.54
N ILE A 190 -18.25 10.49 29.08
CA ILE A 190 -18.18 9.75 27.83
C ILE A 190 -18.53 10.70 26.70
N ILE A 191 -17.54 10.97 25.85
CA ILE A 191 -17.65 11.92 24.74
C ILE A 191 -17.78 11.24 23.39
N ALA A 192 -17.46 9.95 23.28
CA ALA A 192 -17.65 9.18 22.05
C ALA A 192 -17.66 7.68 22.34
N SER A 193 -18.06 6.92 21.33
CA SER A 193 -17.84 5.47 21.23
C SER A 193 -16.78 5.24 20.15
N PHE A 194 -15.77 4.43 20.47
CA PHE A 194 -14.74 3.98 19.54
C PHE A 194 -15.03 2.55 19.11
N GLU A 195 -15.23 2.35 17.82
CA GLU A 195 -15.42 1.05 17.19
C GLU A 195 -14.14 0.70 16.43
N PRO A 196 -13.33 -0.26 16.92
CA PRO A 196 -12.12 -0.68 16.20
C PRO A 196 -12.49 -1.28 14.85
N PHE A 197 -11.73 -0.98 13.81
CA PHE A 197 -11.93 -1.65 12.54
C PHE A 197 -11.50 -3.11 12.61
N THR A 198 -12.40 -3.97 12.13
CA THR A 198 -12.16 -5.37 11.80
C THR A 198 -11.76 -5.49 10.33
N GLU A 199 -11.48 -6.72 9.90
CA GLU A 199 -11.09 -7.03 8.51
C GLU A 199 -12.21 -6.75 7.49
N ASP A 200 -13.44 -6.47 7.96
CA ASP A 200 -14.58 -6.06 7.12
C ASP A 200 -14.42 -4.64 6.54
N TYR A 201 -13.45 -3.87 7.03
CA TYR A 201 -13.22 -2.49 6.62
C TYR A 201 -11.95 -2.35 5.76
N MET A 202 -12.11 -1.86 4.53
CA MET A 202 -11.00 -1.43 3.69
C MET A 202 -10.68 0.05 3.95
N LEU A 203 -9.51 0.31 4.52
CA LEU A 203 -8.98 1.66 4.70
C LEU A 203 -8.31 2.14 3.41
N ILE A 204 -8.92 3.12 2.74
CA ILE A 204 -8.36 3.77 1.55
C ILE A 204 -7.80 5.13 1.98
N ASN A 205 -6.50 5.37 1.76
CA ASN A 205 -5.90 6.68 2.02
C ASN A 205 -6.36 7.67 0.95
N ALA A 206 -7.01 8.75 1.35
CA ALA A 206 -7.53 9.78 0.44
C ALA A 206 -6.42 10.64 -0.22
N ASP A 207 -5.18 10.56 0.26
CA ASP A 207 -4.04 11.33 -0.24
C ASP A 207 -2.92 10.40 -0.75
N GLU A 208 -2.92 10.08 -2.04
CA GLU A 208 -1.74 9.56 -2.74
C GLU A 208 -0.70 10.66 -3.05
N LYS A 209 -0.90 11.89 -2.55
CA LYS A 209 0.06 12.99 -2.70
C LYS A 209 0.64 13.41 -1.35
N GLY A 210 1.71 12.73 -0.93
CA GLY A 210 2.77 13.40 -0.15
C GLY A 210 3.06 12.92 1.28
N LYS A 211 2.46 11.84 1.80
CA LYS A 211 2.95 11.19 3.03
C LYS A 211 3.02 9.67 2.85
N HIS A 212 4.22 9.17 2.60
CA HIS A 212 4.48 7.75 2.38
C HIS A 212 4.46 6.98 3.70
N PHE A 213 3.31 6.41 4.05
CA PHE A 213 3.22 5.45 5.14
C PHE A 213 3.60 4.07 4.63
N VAL A 214 4.62 3.47 5.25
CA VAL A 214 5.10 2.13 4.91
C VAL A 214 4.07 1.08 5.36
N GLN A 215 3.54 0.32 4.40
CA GLN A 215 2.66 -0.82 4.66
C GLN A 215 3.45 -2.13 4.61
N ASN A 216 4.18 -2.39 3.52
CA ASN A 216 4.94 -3.64 3.31
C ASN A 216 6.38 -3.33 2.86
N VAL A 217 7.35 -4.17 3.25
CA VAL A 217 8.77 -3.96 2.96
C VAL A 217 9.50 -5.25 2.58
N GLN A 218 10.38 -5.15 1.59
CA GLN A 218 11.33 -6.18 1.21
C GLN A 218 12.78 -5.69 1.38
N LEU A 219 13.65 -6.58 1.90
CA LEU A 219 15.10 -6.40 1.87
C LEU A 219 15.62 -6.59 0.45
N ASP A 220 16.38 -5.61 -0.03
CA ASP A 220 17.16 -5.74 -1.26
C ASP A 220 18.39 -6.60 -0.96
N LYS A 221 18.29 -7.91 -1.16
CA LYS A 221 19.43 -8.84 -1.14
C LYS A 221 19.88 -9.05 -2.58
N SER A 222 20.64 -8.11 -3.11
CA SER A 222 21.33 -8.30 -4.39
C SER A 222 22.47 -9.31 -4.24
N SER A 223 22.11 -10.58 -4.37
CA SER A 223 22.96 -11.63 -4.93
C SER A 223 22.06 -12.76 -5.45
N HIS A 224 21.33 -12.50 -6.53
CA HIS A 224 20.63 -13.54 -7.29
C HIS A 224 20.94 -13.41 -8.78
N THR A 225 21.83 -14.30 -9.21
CA THR A 225 22.53 -14.43 -10.51
C THR A 225 21.63 -14.98 -11.63
N SER A 226 20.35 -14.58 -11.72
CA SER A 226 19.45 -15.07 -12.78
C SER A 226 18.69 -13.99 -13.56
N GLY A 227 18.74 -12.72 -13.12
CA GLY A 227 18.14 -11.59 -13.85
C GLY A 227 19.12 -10.76 -14.70
N GLU A 228 20.41 -10.83 -14.39
CA GLU A 228 21.42 -9.95 -15.00
C GLU A 228 21.64 -10.21 -16.49
N GLU A 229 21.53 -11.46 -16.94
CA GLU A 229 21.66 -11.81 -18.37
C GLU A 229 20.49 -11.28 -19.21
N THR A 230 19.27 -11.35 -18.67
CA THR A 230 18.04 -10.93 -19.38
C THR A 230 17.90 -9.41 -19.42
N GLU A 231 18.36 -8.71 -18.39
CA GLU A 231 18.37 -7.24 -18.34
C GLU A 231 19.49 -6.67 -19.22
N SER A 232 20.67 -7.30 -19.20
CA SER A 232 21.80 -6.89 -20.05
C SER A 232 21.48 -7.07 -21.54
N LYS A 233 20.80 -8.15 -21.92
CA LYS A 233 20.32 -8.40 -23.29
C LYS A 233 19.18 -7.45 -23.70
N PHE A 234 18.31 -7.05 -22.78
CA PHE A 234 17.28 -6.05 -23.06
C PHE A 234 17.90 -4.66 -23.28
N LEU A 235 18.83 -4.26 -22.42
CA LEU A 235 19.53 -2.97 -22.53
C LEU A 235 20.39 -2.87 -23.79
N SER A 236 20.89 -3.99 -24.34
CA SER A 236 21.62 -3.97 -25.62
C SER A 236 20.77 -3.56 -26.83
N ASN A 237 19.44 -3.51 -26.70
CA ASN A 237 18.56 -2.98 -27.76
C ASN A 237 18.59 -1.44 -27.85
N PHE A 238 19.26 -0.76 -26.91
CA PHE A 238 19.26 0.70 -26.81
C PHE A 238 20.69 1.26 -26.87
N GLU A 239 20.91 2.24 -27.74
CA GLU A 239 22.16 3.01 -27.77
C GLU A 239 22.09 4.16 -26.76
N LEU A 240 22.75 4.00 -25.61
CA LEU A 240 22.78 5.05 -24.60
C LEU A 240 23.76 6.17 -24.97
N PRO A 241 23.40 7.46 -24.78
CA PRO A 241 24.28 8.57 -25.10
C PRO A 241 25.56 8.58 -24.25
N LYS A 242 26.72 8.63 -24.92
CA LYS A 242 28.06 8.58 -24.29
C LYS A 242 28.43 9.83 -23.48
N HIS A 243 27.70 10.93 -23.65
CA HIS A 243 27.95 12.19 -22.95
C HIS A 243 27.29 12.27 -21.55
N LEU A 244 26.48 11.27 -21.20
CA LEU A 244 25.82 11.20 -19.91
C LEU A 244 26.78 10.70 -18.83
N SER A 245 26.62 11.22 -17.61
CA SER A 245 27.34 10.72 -16.44
C SER A 245 26.92 9.28 -16.12
N THR A 246 27.78 8.57 -15.38
CA THR A 246 27.50 7.19 -14.96
C THR A 246 26.20 7.06 -14.15
N ASP A 247 25.84 8.10 -13.40
CA ASP A 247 24.59 8.13 -12.63
C ASP A 247 23.37 8.37 -13.51
N GLU A 248 23.48 9.18 -14.55
CA GLU A 248 22.40 9.41 -15.52
C GLU A 248 22.18 8.18 -16.40
N GLN A 249 23.26 7.56 -16.89
CA GLN A 249 23.18 6.29 -17.62
C GLN A 249 22.48 5.23 -16.76
N ARG A 250 22.82 5.13 -15.47
CA ARG A 250 22.17 4.20 -14.55
C ARG A 250 20.68 4.49 -14.37
N LYS A 251 20.29 5.77 -14.24
CA LYS A 251 18.87 6.17 -14.13
C LYS A 251 18.09 5.82 -15.40
N ILE A 252 18.67 6.02 -16.57
CA ILE A 252 18.04 5.67 -17.85
C ILE A 252 17.91 4.16 -17.99
N SER A 253 18.96 3.40 -17.68
CA SER A 253 18.89 1.93 -17.72
C SER A 253 17.81 1.39 -16.78
N GLN A 254 17.71 1.91 -15.55
CA GLN A 254 16.65 1.54 -14.61
C GLN A 254 15.26 1.89 -15.13
N PHE A 255 15.10 3.07 -15.74
CA PHE A 255 13.84 3.49 -16.34
C PHE A 255 13.43 2.57 -17.51
N LEU A 256 14.36 2.23 -18.39
CA LEU A 256 14.09 1.32 -19.51
C LEU A 256 13.67 -0.07 -19.01
N ILE A 257 14.36 -0.61 -18.01
CA ILE A 257 14.00 -1.91 -17.39
C ILE A 257 12.62 -1.83 -16.72
N GLN A 258 12.34 -0.75 -15.99
CA GLN A 258 11.06 -0.55 -15.31
C GLN A 258 9.86 -0.59 -16.25
N TYR A 259 10.04 -0.14 -17.50
CA TYR A 259 9.00 -0.12 -18.53
C TYR A 259 9.31 -1.08 -19.69
N LYS A 260 10.03 -2.18 -19.43
CA LYS A 260 10.44 -3.18 -20.43
C LYS A 260 9.25 -3.73 -21.24
N ASP A 261 8.08 -3.83 -20.61
CA ASP A 261 6.83 -4.31 -21.18
C ASP A 261 6.22 -3.38 -22.24
N LEU A 262 6.59 -2.09 -22.24
CA LEU A 262 6.14 -1.11 -23.25
C LEU A 262 6.90 -1.21 -24.58
N PHE A 263 8.04 -1.91 -24.60
CA PHE A 263 8.89 -2.01 -25.78
C PHE A 263 8.67 -3.34 -26.50
N VAL A 264 8.46 -3.23 -27.81
CA VAL A 264 8.45 -4.38 -28.71
C VAL A 264 9.90 -4.80 -28.94
N THR A 265 10.23 -6.02 -28.53
CA THR A 265 11.57 -6.61 -28.68
C THR A 265 11.42 -8.04 -29.19
N ASP A 266 12.51 -8.68 -29.63
CA ASP A 266 12.45 -10.09 -30.07
C ASP A 266 11.93 -11.03 -28.94
N GLU A 267 12.14 -10.66 -27.68
CA GLU A 267 11.64 -11.39 -26.49
C GLU A 267 10.17 -11.07 -26.18
N ASN A 268 9.70 -9.88 -26.55
CA ASN A 268 8.32 -9.42 -26.37
C ASN A 268 7.80 -8.82 -27.69
N PRO A 269 7.44 -9.66 -28.68
CA PRO A 269 7.06 -9.18 -30.01
C PRO A 269 5.61 -8.63 -30.05
N ARG A 270 4.88 -8.64 -28.93
CA ARG A 270 3.47 -8.24 -28.92
C ARG A 270 3.36 -6.72 -28.87
N LEU A 271 2.62 -6.13 -29.81
CA LEU A 271 2.11 -4.77 -29.66
C LEU A 271 1.14 -4.75 -28.45
N GLY A 272 1.36 -3.92 -27.44
CA GLY A 272 0.42 -3.82 -26.31
C GLY A 272 -1.03 -3.56 -26.75
N TYR A 273 -2.00 -3.94 -25.92
CA TYR A 273 -3.41 -3.58 -26.10
C TYR A 273 -3.83 -2.54 -25.06
N THR A 274 -4.73 -1.63 -25.41
CA THR A 274 -5.30 -0.67 -24.46
C THR A 274 -6.82 -0.77 -24.45
N GLU A 275 -7.41 -0.87 -23.25
CA GLU A 275 -8.85 -0.84 -23.04
C GLU A 275 -9.40 0.58 -22.84
N LEU A 276 -8.51 1.57 -22.71
CA LEU A 276 -8.86 2.95 -22.38
C LEU A 276 -9.72 3.62 -23.45
N VAL A 277 -9.52 3.25 -24.73
CA VAL A 277 -10.28 3.82 -25.84
C VAL A 277 -10.69 2.72 -26.80
N LYS A 278 -12.00 2.58 -27.00
CA LYS A 278 -12.58 1.72 -28.04
C LYS A 278 -12.96 2.59 -29.23
N HIS A 279 -12.26 2.44 -30.34
CA HIS A 279 -12.63 3.08 -31.59
C HIS A 279 -13.71 2.25 -32.29
N ASN A 280 -14.84 2.89 -32.62
CA ASN A 280 -15.87 2.28 -33.46
C ASN A 280 -15.78 2.88 -34.87
N ILE A 281 -15.65 2.03 -35.88
CA ILE A 281 -15.74 2.46 -37.28
C ILE A 281 -17.22 2.55 -37.63
N CYS A 282 -17.79 3.75 -37.53
CA CYS A 282 -19.19 3.98 -37.90
C CYS A 282 -19.37 3.92 -39.42
N LEU A 283 -19.96 2.83 -39.91
CA LEU A 283 -20.32 2.67 -41.31
C LEU A 283 -21.72 3.28 -41.58
N LYS A 284 -21.95 3.74 -42.82
CA LYS A 284 -23.31 4.13 -43.25
C LYS A 284 -24.20 2.87 -43.32
N PRO A 285 -25.52 2.97 -43.05
CA PRO A 285 -26.43 1.81 -43.00
C PRO A 285 -26.38 0.90 -44.24
N ASP A 286 -26.20 1.48 -45.43
CA ASP A 286 -26.15 0.74 -46.70
C ASP A 286 -24.72 0.51 -47.23
N PHE A 287 -23.69 0.66 -46.38
CA PHE A 287 -22.31 0.51 -46.80
C PHE A 287 -22.00 -0.93 -47.18
N LYS A 288 -21.73 -1.16 -48.46
CA LYS A 288 -21.20 -2.43 -48.97
C LYS A 288 -19.66 -2.34 -49.03
N PRO A 289 -18.93 -3.32 -48.47
CA PRO A 289 -17.48 -3.37 -48.60
C PRO A 289 -17.06 -3.28 -50.05
N LYS A 290 -16.16 -2.34 -50.36
CA LYS A 290 -15.65 -2.20 -51.71
C LYS A 290 -14.57 -3.27 -51.93
N HIS A 291 -14.88 -4.28 -52.72
CA HIS A 291 -13.86 -5.20 -53.20
C HIS A 291 -12.97 -4.46 -54.21
N GLN A 292 -11.74 -4.16 -53.82
CA GLN A 292 -10.72 -3.60 -54.70
C GLN A 292 -9.68 -4.68 -54.99
N GLN A 293 -9.26 -4.78 -56.24
CA GLN A 293 -8.13 -5.65 -56.56
C GLN A 293 -6.89 -5.16 -55.81
N PRO A 294 -6.08 -6.07 -55.23
CA PRO A 294 -4.81 -5.70 -54.62
C PRO A 294 -3.95 -4.92 -55.60
N TYR A 295 -3.27 -3.89 -55.11
CA TYR A 295 -2.36 -3.11 -55.94
C TYR A 295 -1.23 -4.02 -56.46
N ARG A 296 -0.78 -3.80 -57.71
CA ARG A 296 0.33 -4.59 -58.25
C ARG A 296 1.63 -4.21 -57.52
N LEU A 297 2.25 -5.20 -56.89
CA LEU A 297 3.53 -5.06 -56.20
C LEU A 297 4.62 -5.82 -56.96
N SER A 298 5.86 -5.30 -56.90
CA SER A 298 7.03 -6.06 -57.35
C SER A 298 7.23 -7.30 -56.46
N PRO A 299 7.93 -8.35 -56.95
CA PRO A 299 8.16 -9.58 -56.18
C PRO A 299 8.73 -9.32 -54.79
N ASP A 300 9.74 -8.44 -54.68
CA ASP A 300 10.39 -8.14 -53.40
C ASP A 300 9.43 -7.47 -52.41
N LYS A 301 8.65 -6.49 -52.87
CA LYS A 301 7.64 -5.82 -52.04
C LYS A 301 6.51 -6.77 -51.64
N LYS A 302 6.19 -7.74 -52.48
CA LYS A 302 5.18 -8.77 -52.18
C LYS A 302 5.66 -9.71 -51.08
N ASN A 303 6.95 -10.04 -51.04
CA ASN A 303 7.53 -10.88 -49.98
C ASN A 303 7.53 -10.15 -48.65
N VAL A 304 8.03 -8.90 -48.60
CA VAL A 304 7.99 -8.07 -47.37
C VAL A 304 6.55 -7.90 -46.85
N LEU A 305 5.59 -7.67 -47.75
CA LEU A 305 4.18 -7.58 -47.36
C LEU A 305 3.66 -8.88 -46.74
N ARG A 306 4.03 -10.03 -47.30
CA ARG A 306 3.63 -11.34 -46.75
C ARG A 306 4.23 -11.56 -45.37
N ASP A 307 5.51 -11.27 -45.20
CA ASP A 307 6.19 -11.45 -43.91
C ASP A 307 5.51 -10.63 -42.81
N HIS A 308 5.18 -9.36 -43.08
CA HIS A 308 4.43 -8.52 -42.14
C HIS A 308 3.00 -9.03 -41.88
N LEU A 309 2.31 -9.55 -42.90
CA LEU A 309 0.96 -10.10 -42.72
C LEU A 309 0.99 -11.36 -41.87
N ASP A 310 1.95 -12.24 -42.09
CA ASP A 310 2.13 -13.48 -41.33
C ASP A 310 2.51 -13.17 -39.87
N GLU A 311 3.33 -12.15 -39.62
CA GLU A 311 3.64 -11.66 -38.28
C GLU A 311 2.37 -11.17 -37.55
N LEU A 312 1.58 -10.31 -38.20
CA LEU A 312 0.35 -9.75 -37.61
C LEU A 312 -0.74 -10.81 -37.41
N LEU A 313 -0.81 -11.83 -38.28
CA LEU A 313 -1.67 -13.01 -38.11
C LEU A 313 -1.22 -13.85 -36.91
N LYS A 314 0.09 -14.11 -36.77
CA LYS A 314 0.66 -14.87 -35.65
C LYS A 314 0.46 -14.16 -34.31
N GLN A 315 0.49 -12.84 -34.29
CA GLN A 315 0.22 -12.02 -33.11
C GLN A 315 -1.28 -11.87 -32.80
N GLY A 316 -2.18 -12.31 -33.70
CA GLY A 316 -3.63 -12.33 -33.47
C GLY A 316 -4.35 -11.01 -33.72
N TYR A 317 -3.71 -10.00 -34.32
CA TYR A 317 -4.36 -8.74 -34.71
C TYR A 317 -5.23 -8.90 -35.94
N PHE A 318 -4.86 -9.81 -36.83
CA PHE A 318 -5.67 -10.18 -37.99
C PHE A 318 -6.18 -11.61 -37.87
N THR A 319 -7.35 -11.85 -38.44
CA THR A 319 -7.93 -13.18 -38.57
C THR A 319 -8.38 -13.39 -40.00
N GLY A 320 -8.14 -14.59 -40.56
CA GLY A 320 -8.63 -14.94 -41.89
C GLY A 320 -10.16 -14.86 -41.95
N SER A 321 -10.69 -14.12 -42.92
CA SER A 321 -12.14 -14.04 -43.17
C SER A 321 -12.61 -15.23 -44.02
N ARG A 322 -13.65 -15.95 -43.57
CA ARG A 322 -14.26 -17.06 -44.32
C ARG A 322 -15.16 -16.62 -45.49
N ASN A 323 -15.39 -15.32 -45.66
CA ASN A 323 -16.30 -14.78 -46.68
C ASN A 323 -15.60 -14.38 -47.99
N GLY A 324 -14.27 -14.49 -48.08
CA GLY A 324 -13.52 -14.33 -49.32
C GLY A 324 -13.24 -15.68 -49.96
N ARG A 325 -14.20 -16.24 -50.73
CA ARG A 325 -13.90 -17.38 -51.62
C ARG A 325 -12.88 -16.92 -52.65
N TYR A 326 -11.61 -17.27 -52.44
CA TYR A 326 -10.68 -17.51 -53.54
C TYR A 326 -10.96 -18.92 -54.05
N THR A 327 -11.84 -19.03 -55.04
CA THR A 327 -11.82 -20.18 -55.95
C THR A 327 -10.81 -19.84 -57.03
N ASP A 328 -9.60 -20.36 -56.93
CA ASP A 328 -8.70 -20.45 -58.07
C ASP A 328 -8.41 -21.94 -58.32
N TYR A 329 -8.53 -22.30 -59.60
CA TYR A 329 -8.21 -23.58 -60.22
C TYR A 329 -6.72 -23.94 -60.08
#